data_AF-A0A9E2XAQ4-F1
#
_entry.id   AF-A0A9E2XAQ4-F1
#
_cell.length_a   1.000
_cell.length_b   1.000
_cell.length_c   1.000
_cell.angle_alpha   90.00
_cell.angle_beta   90.00
_cell.angle_gamma   90.00
#
_symmetry.space_group_name_H-M   'P 1'
#
loop_
_entity.id
_entity.type
_entity.pdbx_description
1 polymer ?
#
loop_
_entity_poly.entity_id
_entity_poly.type
_entity_poly.pdbx_seq_one_letter_code
_entity_poly.pdbx_strand_id
1 'polypeptide(L)'
;MARPRLLVAYSNEGTFVTTTMEYLSSFKLYSRFAVSYVHVTHGAEIDFDLNTFDAVFNSYCARLCFEGYVSKSYREALKRFRGVRLIAVQDEYDQTNVLQGAIQDLQFDVVFTCVPQEGRNYVYPAALFPDTKFVTVLTGYVPAELKQRRRSSIPLAERPILIGYRGRSLPVRYGRLGFEKFEIGRRMRDICEARGIAHDIDMSEKSRIYGEAWYDFLGSCRATLGSESGSNCFDFDGSLASRYQELKAANGREPSYSEFRRYTDPLEGMVKMGQISPRVFEAAALGTPMVMFTGHYSDIVSPGEHYIELKKDFSNVGSVLEQLQDIGSLEAVAGRAHDHLIASGKYDYRRFVETVEAVIDHTRAEKARPQSLGLPLPAAWGEAFEPHSLIERPTPAPRDAAALLYKQAVRETALCRAEIARLNDVYKAEIAHLNHAYAAEIASLNEVIAESRGFRGLCLLSYRLARQLLGHVRARLSHLRFTLARL
;
A
#
# COMPACT_ATOMS: atom_id res chain seq x y z
N MET A 1 7.69 -37.55 -15.01
CA MET A 1 6.96 -36.46 -15.69
C MET A 1 7.52 -35.13 -15.21
N ALA A 2 7.57 -34.11 -16.07
CA ALA A 2 7.98 -32.77 -15.66
C ALA A 2 6.97 -32.17 -14.66
N ARG A 3 7.47 -31.45 -13.65
CA ARG A 3 6.65 -30.78 -12.65
C ARG A 3 5.84 -29.64 -13.32
N PRO A 4 4.50 -29.55 -13.13
CA PRO A 4 3.71 -28.43 -13.64
C PRO A 4 4.25 -27.07 -13.17
N ARG A 5 4.12 -26.04 -13.99
CA ARG A 5 4.70 -24.71 -13.78
C ARG A 5 3.61 -23.67 -13.47
N LEU A 6 3.80 -22.93 -12.38
CA LEU A 6 2.89 -21.86 -11.95
C LEU A 6 3.63 -20.52 -11.95
N LEU A 7 3.08 -19.52 -12.65
CA LEU A 7 3.55 -18.15 -12.56
C LEU A 7 2.61 -17.35 -11.64
N VAL A 8 3.16 -16.76 -10.59
CA VAL A 8 2.44 -15.84 -9.70
C VAL A 8 2.74 -14.41 -10.15
N ALA A 9 1.75 -13.77 -10.76
CA ALA A 9 1.79 -12.37 -11.15
C ALA A 9 1.36 -11.49 -9.97
N TYR A 10 2.19 -10.50 -9.59
CA TYR A 10 1.97 -9.72 -8.38
C TYR A 10 2.44 -8.26 -8.53
N SER A 11 2.11 -7.43 -7.54
CA SER A 11 2.61 -6.06 -7.42
C SER A 11 3.70 -5.99 -6.34
N ASN A 12 4.88 -5.49 -6.71
CA ASN A 12 5.96 -5.17 -5.75
C ASN A 12 5.51 -4.06 -4.79
N GLU A 13 4.62 -3.17 -5.22
CA GLU A 13 4.10 -2.14 -4.33
C GLU A 13 3.38 -2.76 -3.12
N GLY A 14 2.72 -3.90 -3.28
CA GLY A 14 1.99 -4.54 -2.18
C GLY A 14 2.87 -5.29 -1.17
N THR A 15 4.16 -5.51 -1.47
CA THR A 15 5.00 -6.45 -0.70
C THR A 15 5.60 -5.86 0.57
N PHE A 16 5.47 -4.55 0.83
CA PHE A 16 5.81 -3.98 2.14
C PHE A 16 4.85 -4.46 3.25
N VAL A 17 3.67 -4.97 2.88
CA VAL A 17 2.70 -5.55 3.80
C VAL A 17 3.09 -7.01 4.07
N THR A 18 3.39 -7.34 5.32
CA THR A 18 3.82 -8.68 5.75
C THR A 18 2.88 -9.78 5.27
N THR A 19 1.56 -9.62 5.47
CA THR A 19 0.57 -10.62 5.04
C THR A 19 0.56 -10.86 3.53
N THR A 20 0.86 -9.83 2.72
CA THR A 20 1.01 -9.97 1.27
C THR A 20 2.26 -10.75 0.91
N MET A 21 3.38 -10.48 1.60
CA MET A 21 4.62 -11.24 1.38
C MET A 21 4.45 -12.71 1.77
N GLU A 22 3.81 -12.99 2.90
CA GLU A 22 3.48 -14.35 3.37
C GLU A 22 2.57 -15.07 2.38
N TYR A 23 1.52 -14.40 1.88
CA TYR A 23 0.61 -14.95 0.88
C TYR A 23 1.35 -15.37 -0.39
N LEU A 24 2.19 -14.47 -0.95
CA LEU A 24 2.96 -14.77 -2.16
C LEU A 24 3.97 -15.90 -1.91
N SER A 25 4.73 -15.82 -0.82
CA SER A 25 5.79 -16.78 -0.49
C SER A 25 5.23 -18.17 -0.18
N SER A 26 3.98 -18.26 0.27
CA SER A 26 3.33 -19.54 0.57
C SER A 26 3.24 -20.49 -0.62
N PHE A 27 3.08 -19.95 -1.84
CA PHE A 27 3.10 -20.76 -3.05
C PHE A 27 4.42 -21.50 -3.19
N LYS A 28 5.57 -20.83 -3.05
CA LYS A 28 6.88 -21.48 -3.13
C LYS A 28 7.07 -22.54 -2.04
N LEU A 29 6.56 -22.25 -0.84
CA LEU A 29 6.74 -23.10 0.34
C LEU A 29 5.90 -24.38 0.29
N TYR A 30 4.67 -24.32 -0.22
CA TYR A 30 3.71 -25.42 -0.14
C TYR A 30 3.29 -26.03 -1.47
N SER A 31 3.52 -25.34 -2.60
CA SER A 31 3.06 -25.81 -3.91
C SER A 31 3.84 -27.02 -4.38
N ARG A 32 3.15 -28.00 -4.97
CA ARG A 32 3.76 -29.09 -5.76
C ARG A 32 4.12 -28.66 -7.18
N PHE A 33 3.80 -27.43 -7.60
CA PHE A 33 4.17 -26.85 -8.90
C PHE A 33 5.54 -26.17 -8.81
N ALA A 34 6.24 -26.05 -9.93
CA ALA A 34 7.41 -25.21 -10.05
C ALA A 34 6.94 -23.75 -10.12
N VAL A 35 7.06 -23.05 -8.99
CA VAL A 35 6.58 -21.66 -8.84
C VAL A 35 7.65 -20.65 -9.24
N SER A 36 7.25 -19.69 -10.06
CA SER A 36 7.99 -18.46 -10.36
C SER A 36 7.11 -17.23 -10.14
N TYR A 37 7.73 -16.07 -9.95
CA TYR A 37 7.05 -14.82 -9.62
C TYR A 37 7.37 -13.74 -10.65
N VAL A 38 6.44 -12.85 -10.95
CA VAL A 38 6.71 -11.70 -11.83
C VAL A 38 5.93 -10.48 -11.38
N HIS A 39 6.61 -9.33 -11.38
CA HIS A 39 5.98 -8.03 -11.18
C HIS A 39 5.21 -7.59 -12.44
N VAL A 40 3.96 -7.15 -12.29
CA VAL A 40 3.08 -6.86 -13.45
C VAL A 40 2.40 -5.50 -13.45
N THR A 41 2.83 -4.59 -12.58
CA THR A 41 2.17 -3.27 -12.40
C THR A 41 3.10 -2.13 -12.78
N HIS A 42 2.64 -0.87 -12.67
CA HIS A 42 3.49 0.32 -12.81
C HIS A 42 4.27 0.39 -14.14
N GLY A 43 3.67 -0.10 -15.22
CA GLY A 43 4.29 -0.12 -16.54
C GLY A 43 5.28 -1.25 -16.79
N ALA A 44 5.33 -2.28 -15.93
CA ALA A 44 6.16 -3.47 -16.15
C ALA A 44 5.98 -4.06 -17.56
N GLU A 45 7.08 -4.41 -18.22
CA GLU A 45 7.14 -4.98 -19.56
C GLU A 45 7.46 -6.47 -19.48
N ILE A 46 6.61 -7.32 -20.06
CA ILE A 46 6.74 -8.78 -20.03
C ILE A 46 7.46 -9.24 -21.29
N ASP A 47 8.75 -9.51 -21.16
CA ASP A 47 9.62 -9.98 -22.25
C ASP A 47 9.88 -11.50 -22.15
N PHE A 48 8.80 -12.27 -22.01
CA PHE A 48 8.84 -13.72 -22.06
C PHE A 48 7.47 -14.29 -22.42
N ASP A 49 7.46 -15.51 -22.94
CA ASP A 49 6.21 -16.19 -23.29
C ASP A 49 5.57 -16.83 -22.06
N LEU A 50 4.40 -16.33 -21.64
CA LEU A 50 3.61 -16.93 -20.57
C LEU A 50 3.21 -18.38 -20.87
N ASN A 51 3.18 -18.80 -22.15
CA ASN A 51 2.87 -20.19 -22.53
C ASN A 51 3.96 -21.20 -22.14
N THR A 52 5.08 -20.73 -21.55
CA THR A 52 6.02 -21.59 -20.82
C THR A 52 5.48 -22.08 -19.48
N PHE A 53 4.34 -21.57 -19.00
CA PHE A 53 3.68 -21.99 -17.77
C PHE A 53 2.40 -22.80 -18.04
N ASP A 54 1.99 -23.61 -17.07
CA ASP A 54 0.72 -24.34 -17.11
C ASP A 54 -0.45 -23.49 -16.57
N ALA A 55 -0.15 -22.63 -15.59
CA ALA A 55 -1.10 -21.72 -14.97
C ALA A 55 -0.46 -20.37 -14.63
N VAL A 56 -1.28 -19.31 -14.68
CA VAL A 56 -0.93 -17.96 -14.23
C VAL A 56 -1.92 -17.57 -13.13
N PHE A 57 -1.40 -17.25 -11.95
CA PHE A 57 -2.16 -16.77 -10.81
C PHE A 57 -1.91 -15.27 -10.62
N ASN A 58 -2.92 -14.46 -10.90
CA ASN A 58 -2.92 -13.02 -10.64
C ASN A 58 -3.26 -12.77 -9.17
N SER A 59 -2.26 -12.42 -8.37
CA SER A 59 -2.43 -12.15 -6.94
C SER A 59 -3.32 -10.93 -6.68
N TYR A 60 -4.01 -10.91 -5.55
CA TYR A 60 -4.91 -9.82 -5.15
C TYR A 60 -4.20 -8.46 -5.05
N CYS A 61 -2.88 -8.44 -4.85
CA CYS A 61 -2.10 -7.21 -4.81
C CYS A 61 -1.85 -6.60 -6.22
N ALA A 62 -2.06 -7.35 -7.31
CA ALA A 62 -2.07 -6.84 -8.68
C ALA A 62 -3.52 -6.53 -9.12
N ARG A 63 -4.08 -5.46 -8.55
CA ARG A 63 -5.51 -5.10 -8.63
C ARG A 63 -5.95 -4.69 -10.04
N LEU A 64 -6.89 -5.42 -10.64
CA LEU A 64 -7.45 -5.09 -11.96
C LEU A 64 -8.60 -4.06 -11.92
N CYS A 65 -9.13 -3.76 -10.73
CA CYS A 65 -10.19 -2.76 -10.52
C CYS A 65 -9.72 -1.31 -10.75
N PHE A 66 -8.40 -1.07 -10.84
CA PHE A 66 -7.84 0.24 -11.15
C PHE A 66 -7.24 0.24 -12.54
N GLU A 67 -7.79 1.10 -13.40
CA GLU A 67 -7.32 1.26 -14.77
C GLU A 67 -5.85 1.71 -14.79
N GLY A 68 -5.06 1.12 -15.70
CA GLY A 68 -3.63 1.41 -15.83
C GLY A 68 -2.71 0.83 -14.73
N TYR A 69 -3.26 0.33 -13.61
CA TYR A 69 -2.44 -0.21 -12.51
C TYR A 69 -1.66 -1.47 -12.93
N VAL A 70 -2.37 -2.48 -13.42
CA VAL A 70 -1.79 -3.67 -14.04
C VAL A 70 -1.39 -3.35 -15.49
N SER A 71 -0.14 -3.61 -15.83
CA SER A 71 0.50 -3.12 -17.05
C SER A 71 -0.17 -3.64 -18.32
N LYS A 72 -0.20 -2.80 -19.35
CA LYS A 72 -0.69 -3.17 -20.68
C LYS A 72 0.07 -4.37 -21.25
N SER A 73 1.40 -4.39 -21.09
CA SER A 73 2.26 -5.48 -21.58
C SER A 73 1.84 -6.85 -20.99
N TYR A 74 1.59 -6.92 -19.68
CA TYR A 74 1.12 -8.14 -19.04
C TYR A 74 -0.29 -8.53 -19.47
N ARG A 75 -1.23 -7.58 -19.55
CA ARG A 75 -2.60 -7.85 -20.03
C ARG A 75 -2.59 -8.46 -21.44
N GLU A 76 -1.79 -7.91 -22.35
CA GLU A 76 -1.64 -8.45 -23.71
C GLU A 76 -1.00 -9.84 -23.72
N ALA A 77 0.01 -10.08 -22.87
CA ALA A 77 0.61 -11.40 -22.71
C ALA A 77 -0.41 -12.43 -22.18
N LEU A 78 -1.27 -12.04 -21.23
CA LEU A 78 -2.29 -12.90 -20.63
C LEU A 78 -3.41 -13.25 -21.62
N LYS A 79 -3.78 -12.34 -22.53
CA LYS A 79 -4.71 -12.63 -23.64
C LYS A 79 -4.20 -13.75 -24.55
N ARG A 80 -2.89 -13.81 -24.81
CA ARG A 80 -2.25 -14.85 -25.62
C ARG A 80 -1.93 -16.14 -24.86
N PHE A 81 -2.04 -16.14 -23.53
CA PHE A 81 -1.73 -17.28 -22.70
C PHE A 81 -2.79 -18.39 -22.86
N ARG A 82 -2.38 -19.64 -23.03
CA ARG A 82 -3.28 -20.77 -23.31
C ARG A 82 -3.58 -21.64 -22.08
N GLY A 83 -2.81 -21.51 -21.01
CA GLY A 83 -2.99 -22.29 -19.78
C GLY A 83 -4.19 -21.81 -18.94
N VAL A 84 -4.18 -22.17 -17.64
CA VAL A 84 -5.25 -21.79 -16.71
C VAL A 84 -5.00 -20.40 -16.13
N ARG A 85 -5.98 -19.51 -16.26
CA ARG A 85 -5.93 -18.14 -15.74
C ARG A 85 -6.72 -18.06 -14.45
N LEU A 86 -6.03 -17.71 -13.36
CA LEU A 86 -6.63 -17.54 -12.05
C LEU A 86 -6.39 -16.13 -11.53
N ILE A 87 -7.35 -15.60 -10.80
CA ILE A 87 -7.20 -14.33 -10.08
C ILE A 87 -7.72 -14.47 -8.65
N ALA A 88 -7.00 -13.90 -7.69
CA ALA A 88 -7.53 -13.66 -6.35
C ALA A 88 -7.89 -12.17 -6.19
N VAL A 89 -8.99 -11.89 -5.50
CA VAL A 89 -9.45 -10.53 -5.21
C VAL A 89 -9.94 -10.46 -3.75
N GLN A 90 -9.80 -9.29 -3.13
CA GLN A 90 -10.28 -9.03 -1.76
C GLN A 90 -11.10 -7.73 -1.70
N ASP A 91 -10.54 -6.62 -2.22
CA ASP A 91 -11.19 -5.31 -2.25
C ASP A 91 -12.10 -5.14 -3.49
N GLU A 92 -13.03 -6.08 -3.67
CA GLU A 92 -13.92 -6.20 -4.84
C GLU A 92 -15.00 -5.11 -4.90
N TYR A 93 -15.16 -4.39 -3.79
CA TYR A 93 -16.10 -3.29 -3.63
C TYR A 93 -15.60 -1.96 -4.23
N ASP A 94 -14.33 -1.86 -4.66
CA ASP A 94 -13.83 -0.71 -5.41
C ASP A 94 -13.98 -0.96 -6.92
N GLN A 95 -14.69 -0.08 -7.64
CA GLN A 95 -14.78 -0.09 -9.10
C GLN A 95 -15.19 -1.46 -9.66
N THR A 96 -16.25 -2.04 -9.11
CA THR A 96 -16.61 -3.46 -9.37
C THR A 96 -16.85 -3.73 -10.86
N ASN A 97 -17.43 -2.81 -11.63
CA ASN A 97 -17.62 -2.98 -13.08
C ASN A 97 -16.28 -3.04 -13.84
N VAL A 98 -15.28 -2.28 -13.41
CA VAL A 98 -13.93 -2.32 -14.02
C VAL A 98 -13.29 -3.68 -13.79
N LEU A 99 -13.42 -4.23 -12.57
CA LEU A 99 -12.97 -5.58 -12.26
C LEU A 99 -13.72 -6.62 -13.09
N GLN A 100 -15.05 -6.56 -13.15
CA GLN A 100 -15.88 -7.47 -13.96
C GLN A 100 -15.46 -7.45 -15.42
N GLY A 101 -15.30 -6.25 -16.00
CA GLY A 101 -14.85 -6.09 -17.39
C GLY A 101 -13.46 -6.68 -17.61
N ALA A 102 -12.53 -6.51 -16.66
CA ALA A 102 -11.21 -7.12 -16.73
C ALA A 102 -11.25 -8.66 -16.62
N ILE A 103 -12.15 -9.21 -15.80
CA ILE A 103 -12.36 -10.67 -15.70
C ILE A 103 -12.81 -11.25 -17.04
N GLN A 104 -13.76 -10.58 -17.71
CA GLN A 104 -14.28 -10.98 -19.02
C GLN A 104 -13.24 -10.81 -20.14
N ASP A 105 -12.62 -9.62 -20.25
CA ASP A 105 -11.65 -9.30 -21.32
C ASP A 105 -10.41 -10.21 -21.29
N LEU A 106 -9.95 -10.56 -20.09
CA LEU A 106 -8.80 -11.45 -19.90
C LEU A 106 -9.19 -12.93 -19.82
N GLN A 107 -10.49 -13.23 -19.85
CA GLN A 107 -11.06 -14.57 -19.80
C GLN A 107 -10.47 -15.41 -18.66
N PHE A 108 -10.59 -14.90 -17.43
CA PHE A 108 -10.20 -15.67 -16.25
C PHE A 108 -11.11 -16.88 -16.08
N ASP A 109 -10.47 -18.02 -15.79
CA ASP A 109 -11.16 -19.29 -15.61
C ASP A 109 -11.68 -19.41 -14.19
N VAL A 110 -10.94 -18.84 -13.24
CA VAL A 110 -11.19 -18.97 -11.81
C VAL A 110 -10.97 -17.63 -11.13
N VAL A 111 -11.95 -17.20 -10.35
CA VAL A 111 -11.89 -16.05 -9.45
C VAL A 111 -11.98 -16.55 -8.01
N PHE A 112 -10.90 -16.40 -7.26
CA PHE A 112 -10.90 -16.54 -5.81
C PHE A 112 -11.38 -15.22 -5.20
N THR A 113 -12.56 -15.24 -4.59
CA THR A 113 -13.29 -14.06 -4.12
C THR A 113 -13.51 -14.12 -2.61
N CYS A 114 -13.51 -12.97 -1.95
CA CYS A 114 -13.95 -12.88 -0.55
C CYS A 114 -15.47 -12.66 -0.41
N VAL A 115 -16.19 -12.46 -1.52
CA VAL A 115 -17.65 -12.29 -1.51
C VAL A 115 -18.31 -13.60 -1.01
N PRO A 116 -19.14 -13.52 0.05
CA PRO A 116 -19.91 -14.67 0.53
C PRO A 116 -20.83 -15.22 -0.55
N GLN A 117 -21.13 -16.51 -0.47
CA GLN A 117 -21.92 -17.19 -1.49
C GLN A 117 -23.29 -16.53 -1.73
N GLU A 118 -23.94 -16.03 -0.68
CA GLU A 118 -25.22 -15.30 -0.77
C GLU A 118 -25.13 -13.98 -1.55
N GLY A 119 -24.00 -13.27 -1.49
CA GLY A 119 -23.76 -12.03 -2.24
C GLY A 119 -23.22 -12.26 -3.65
N ARG A 120 -22.91 -13.50 -4.02
CA ARG A 120 -22.18 -13.81 -5.26
C ARG A 120 -22.92 -13.34 -6.51
N ASN A 121 -24.22 -13.61 -6.63
CA ASN A 121 -24.97 -13.26 -7.84
C ASN A 121 -25.17 -11.73 -7.98
N TYR A 122 -25.08 -10.98 -6.89
CA TYR A 122 -25.12 -9.52 -6.93
C TYR A 122 -23.80 -8.94 -7.47
N VAL A 123 -22.66 -9.46 -7.00
CA VAL A 123 -21.33 -8.96 -7.41
C VAL A 123 -20.86 -9.58 -8.73
N TYR A 124 -21.17 -10.84 -8.98
CA TYR A 124 -20.81 -11.60 -10.18
C TYR A 124 -22.03 -12.37 -10.70
N PRO A 125 -22.94 -11.70 -11.42
CA PRO A 125 -24.10 -12.36 -12.01
C PRO A 125 -23.69 -13.51 -12.92
N ALA A 126 -24.27 -14.69 -12.73
CA ALA A 126 -23.89 -15.89 -13.49
C ALA A 126 -24.02 -15.70 -15.02
N ALA A 127 -24.98 -14.89 -15.45
CA ALA A 127 -25.20 -14.55 -16.86
C ALA A 127 -24.02 -13.79 -17.50
N LEU A 128 -23.23 -13.05 -16.71
CA LEU A 128 -22.04 -12.34 -17.20
C LEU A 128 -20.79 -13.21 -17.23
N PHE A 129 -20.80 -14.35 -16.51
CA PHE A 129 -19.64 -15.18 -16.26
C PHE A 129 -19.95 -16.68 -16.43
N PRO A 130 -20.50 -17.13 -17.59
CA PRO A 130 -20.95 -18.51 -17.77
C PRO A 130 -19.81 -19.53 -17.66
N ASP A 131 -18.58 -19.13 -18.03
CA ASP A 131 -17.41 -20.01 -18.08
C ASP A 131 -16.39 -19.76 -16.95
N THR A 132 -16.70 -18.88 -16.00
CA THR A 132 -15.79 -18.53 -14.90
C THR A 132 -16.26 -19.16 -13.58
N LYS A 133 -15.37 -19.90 -12.94
CA LYS A 133 -15.61 -20.51 -11.62
C LYS A 133 -15.27 -19.52 -10.50
N PHE A 134 -16.20 -19.34 -9.57
CA PHE A 134 -15.98 -18.51 -8.38
C PHE A 134 -15.77 -19.38 -7.14
N VAL A 135 -14.67 -19.16 -6.43
CA VAL A 135 -14.28 -19.91 -5.22
C VAL A 135 -14.17 -18.92 -4.05
N THR A 136 -14.95 -19.10 -2.99
CA THR A 136 -14.81 -18.26 -1.79
C THR A 136 -13.49 -18.57 -1.09
N VAL A 137 -12.74 -17.53 -0.74
CA VAL A 137 -11.50 -17.59 0.02
C VAL A 137 -11.50 -16.53 1.12
N LEU A 138 -10.60 -16.69 2.09
CA LEU A 138 -10.42 -15.74 3.18
C LEU A 138 -9.53 -14.56 2.78
N THR A 139 -9.66 -13.46 3.52
CA THR A 139 -8.79 -12.27 3.38
C THR A 139 -7.35 -12.52 3.84
N GLY A 140 -7.10 -13.64 4.51
CA GLY A 140 -5.77 -14.14 4.82
C GLY A 140 -5.83 -15.45 5.59
N TYR A 141 -4.66 -16.08 5.75
CA TYR A 141 -4.49 -17.41 6.32
C TYR A 141 -3.34 -17.41 7.32
N VAL A 142 -3.21 -18.49 8.11
CA VAL A 142 -2.19 -18.64 9.15
C VAL A 142 -0.81 -18.97 8.53
N PRO A 143 0.22 -18.11 8.70
CA PRO A 143 1.60 -18.43 8.32
C PRO A 143 2.24 -19.45 9.27
N ALA A 144 3.23 -20.21 8.78
CA ALA A 144 3.84 -21.30 9.56
C ALA A 144 4.57 -20.80 10.81
N GLU A 145 5.20 -19.64 10.71
CA GLU A 145 5.96 -18.98 11.76
C GLU A 145 5.04 -18.63 12.93
N LEU A 146 3.82 -18.18 12.64
CA LEU A 146 2.84 -17.78 13.66
C LEU A 146 2.38 -18.97 14.52
N LYS A 147 2.31 -20.19 13.95
CA LYS A 147 1.90 -21.40 14.68
C LYS A 147 2.79 -21.75 15.87
N GLN A 148 4.02 -21.26 15.90
CA GLN A 148 5.00 -21.59 16.94
C GLN A 148 5.03 -20.56 18.08
N ARG A 149 4.34 -19.41 17.92
CA ARG A 149 4.53 -18.25 18.80
C ARG A 149 3.85 -18.32 20.17
N ARG A 150 2.79 -19.12 20.35
CA ARG A 150 2.07 -19.19 21.63
C ARG A 150 2.99 -19.49 22.82
N ARG A 151 3.98 -20.35 22.61
CA ARG A 151 4.93 -20.79 23.66
C ARG A 151 5.85 -19.67 24.16
N SER A 152 5.98 -18.60 23.41
CA SER A 152 6.86 -17.46 23.73
C SER A 152 6.10 -16.25 24.26
N SER A 153 4.78 -16.34 24.41
CA SER A 153 3.96 -15.23 24.92
C SER A 153 4.03 -15.14 26.45
N ILE A 154 3.95 -13.91 26.97
CA ILE A 154 3.85 -13.62 28.40
C ILE A 154 2.56 -14.27 28.95
N PRO A 155 2.60 -14.96 30.11
CA PRO A 155 1.41 -15.50 30.75
C PRO A 155 0.32 -14.44 30.94
N LEU A 156 -0.95 -14.82 30.74
CA LEU A 156 -2.05 -13.86 30.62
C LEU A 156 -2.23 -12.98 31.87
N ALA A 157 -1.96 -13.54 33.06
CA ALA A 157 -1.99 -12.83 34.34
C ALA A 157 -0.93 -11.72 34.45
N GLU A 158 0.22 -11.89 33.80
CA GLU A 158 1.39 -11.00 33.87
C GLU A 158 1.37 -9.90 32.80
N ARG A 159 0.42 -9.97 31.84
CA ARG A 159 0.32 -8.99 30.75
C ARG A 159 -0.09 -7.60 31.28
N PRO A 160 0.71 -6.55 31.01
CA PRO A 160 0.53 -5.24 31.65
C PRO A 160 -0.65 -4.42 31.09
N ILE A 161 -1.08 -4.70 29.84
CA ILE A 161 -2.15 -3.96 29.18
C ILE A 161 -3.43 -4.78 29.28
N LEU A 162 -4.49 -4.27 29.92
CA LEU A 162 -5.75 -5.02 29.99
C LEU A 162 -6.39 -5.14 28.60
N ILE A 163 -6.48 -4.02 27.89
CA ILE A 163 -7.08 -3.95 26.56
C ILE A 163 -6.16 -3.20 25.61
N GLY A 164 -5.69 -3.87 24.55
CA GLY A 164 -4.88 -3.27 23.51
C GLY A 164 -5.56 -3.26 22.15
N TYR A 165 -5.38 -2.19 21.37
CA TYR A 165 -5.91 -2.11 20.01
C TYR A 165 -5.16 -1.09 19.15
N ARG A 166 -5.04 -1.41 17.85
CA ARG A 166 -4.59 -0.48 16.82
C ARG A 166 -5.60 -0.43 15.69
N GLY A 167 -6.42 0.60 15.63
CA GLY A 167 -7.39 0.81 14.56
C GLY A 167 -6.87 1.72 13.45
N ARG A 168 -7.77 2.04 12.53
CA ARG A 168 -7.59 3.14 11.57
C ARG A 168 -8.95 3.75 11.24
N SER A 169 -9.00 5.07 11.09
CA SER A 169 -10.11 5.74 10.41
C SER A 169 -10.00 5.54 8.91
N LEU A 170 -10.95 4.79 8.33
CA LEU A 170 -11.05 4.59 6.89
C LEU A 170 -12.01 5.63 6.28
N PRO A 171 -11.86 5.96 4.98
CA PRO A 171 -12.86 6.74 4.25
C PRO A 171 -14.27 6.20 4.47
N VAL A 172 -15.21 7.09 4.85
CA VAL A 172 -16.58 6.70 5.23
C VAL A 172 -17.38 6.07 4.08
N ARG A 173 -16.88 6.18 2.84
CA ARG A 173 -17.44 5.48 1.67
C ARG A 173 -17.42 3.95 1.79
N TYR A 174 -16.56 3.38 2.65
CA TYR A 174 -16.55 1.93 2.91
C TYR A 174 -17.65 1.47 3.88
N GLY A 175 -18.52 2.39 4.33
CA GLY A 175 -19.70 2.07 5.10
C GLY A 175 -19.40 1.60 6.52
N ARG A 176 -20.34 0.84 7.07
CA ARG A 176 -20.45 0.47 8.47
C ARG A 176 -19.28 -0.39 8.93
N LEU A 177 -18.88 -1.41 8.17
CA LEU A 177 -17.75 -2.28 8.54
C LEU A 177 -16.45 -1.48 8.67
N GLY A 178 -16.21 -0.56 7.74
CA GLY A 178 -15.06 0.35 7.81
C GLY A 178 -15.12 1.28 9.02
N PHE A 179 -16.30 1.81 9.34
CA PHE A 179 -16.53 2.67 10.50
C PHE A 179 -16.38 1.93 11.84
N GLU A 180 -16.89 0.71 11.95
CA GLU A 180 -16.88 -0.10 13.17
C GLU A 180 -15.45 -0.38 13.67
N LYS A 181 -14.48 -0.53 12.76
CA LYS A 181 -13.05 -0.65 13.10
C LYS A 181 -12.50 0.57 13.84
N PHE A 182 -12.97 1.76 13.49
CA PHE A 182 -12.61 2.97 14.22
C PHE A 182 -13.40 3.08 15.52
N GLU A 183 -14.71 2.84 15.44
CA GLU A 183 -15.65 3.08 16.54
C GLU A 183 -15.42 2.17 17.75
N ILE A 184 -15.07 0.90 17.53
CA ILE A 184 -14.77 -0.03 18.64
C ILE A 184 -13.62 0.49 19.51
N GLY A 185 -12.54 0.95 18.86
CA GLY A 185 -11.37 1.48 19.53
C GLY A 185 -11.69 2.81 20.22
N ARG A 186 -12.32 3.75 19.51
CA ARG A 186 -12.67 5.07 20.05
C ARG A 186 -13.52 4.95 21.32
N ARG A 187 -14.66 4.24 21.25
CA ARG A 187 -15.57 4.14 22.38
C ARG A 187 -14.98 3.34 23.54
N MET A 188 -14.24 2.25 23.27
CA MET A 188 -13.61 1.50 24.35
C MET A 188 -12.51 2.32 25.04
N ARG A 189 -11.72 3.09 24.30
CA ARG A 189 -10.73 4.01 24.88
C ARG A 189 -11.40 5.01 25.82
N ASP A 190 -12.44 5.70 25.35
CA ASP A 190 -13.17 6.69 26.16
C ASP A 190 -13.74 6.04 27.45
N ILE A 191 -14.21 4.78 27.38
CA ILE A 191 -14.69 4.01 28.54
C ILE A 191 -13.54 3.65 29.49
N CYS A 192 -12.41 3.19 28.97
CA CYS A 192 -11.25 2.83 29.78
C CYS A 192 -10.67 4.05 30.50
N GLU A 193 -10.54 5.19 29.82
CA GLU A 193 -10.11 6.46 30.40
C GLU A 193 -11.04 6.89 31.54
N ALA A 194 -12.35 6.90 31.30
CA ALA A 194 -13.35 7.29 32.30
C ALA A 194 -13.38 6.38 33.54
N ARG A 195 -12.92 5.13 33.42
CA ARG A 195 -12.93 4.13 34.50
C ARG A 195 -11.54 3.84 35.08
N GLY A 196 -10.49 4.53 34.63
CA GLY A 196 -9.12 4.28 35.07
C GLY A 196 -8.60 2.88 34.73
N ILE A 197 -9.07 2.28 33.64
CA ILE A 197 -8.68 0.93 33.20
C ILE A 197 -7.39 1.02 32.38
N ALA A 198 -6.39 0.19 32.72
CA ALA A 198 -5.14 0.11 31.98
C ALA A 198 -5.38 -0.35 30.53
N HIS A 199 -5.02 0.48 29.56
CA HIS A 199 -5.28 0.20 28.15
C HIS A 199 -4.21 0.83 27.26
N ASP A 200 -4.06 0.28 26.06
CA ASP A 200 -3.27 0.89 24.99
C ASP A 200 -4.07 0.79 23.67
N ILE A 201 -4.91 1.79 23.43
CA ILE A 201 -5.87 1.83 22.32
C ILE A 201 -5.63 3.10 21.50
N ASP A 202 -5.28 2.94 20.24
CA ASP A 202 -5.06 4.05 19.31
C ASP A 202 -5.58 3.70 17.90
N MET A 203 -6.03 4.70 17.14
CA MET A 203 -6.61 4.53 15.80
C MET A 203 -5.99 5.48 14.76
N SER A 204 -4.88 6.13 15.10
CA SER A 204 -4.14 7.04 14.24
C SER A 204 -3.13 6.30 13.37
N GLU A 205 -2.81 6.84 12.19
CA GLU A 205 -1.82 6.22 11.29
C GLU A 205 -0.42 6.14 11.93
N LYS A 206 -0.06 7.11 12.79
CA LYS A 206 1.24 7.17 13.46
C LYS A 206 1.45 6.08 14.52
N SER A 207 0.38 5.47 15.04
CA SER A 207 0.46 4.44 16.07
C SER A 207 0.55 3.03 15.50
N ARG A 208 0.63 2.89 14.17
CA ARG A 208 0.74 1.60 13.51
C ARG A 208 2.04 0.90 13.90
N ILE A 209 1.88 -0.38 14.22
CA ILE A 209 2.96 -1.28 14.61
C ILE A 209 3.12 -2.31 13.50
N TYR A 210 4.36 -2.59 13.11
CA TYR A 210 4.71 -3.50 12.03
C TYR A 210 5.72 -4.54 12.50
N GLY A 211 5.77 -5.70 11.82
CA GLY A 211 6.74 -6.76 12.08
C GLY A 211 6.63 -7.35 13.49
N GLU A 212 7.77 -7.77 14.05
CA GLU A 212 7.83 -8.43 15.37
C GLU A 212 7.21 -7.60 16.50
N ALA A 213 7.38 -6.27 16.46
CA ALA A 213 6.81 -5.38 17.47
C ALA A 213 5.28 -5.48 17.58
N TRP A 214 4.59 -5.87 16.50
CA TRP A 214 3.14 -6.10 16.54
C TRP A 214 2.80 -7.32 17.40
N TYR A 215 3.58 -8.41 17.26
CA TYR A 215 3.39 -9.61 18.05
C TYR A 215 3.76 -9.39 19.52
N ASP A 216 4.82 -8.61 19.79
CA ASP A 216 5.19 -8.21 21.16
C ASP A 216 4.06 -7.40 21.81
N PHE A 217 3.53 -6.40 21.09
CA PHE A 217 2.38 -5.63 21.54
C PHE A 217 1.18 -6.53 21.84
N LEU A 218 0.78 -7.38 20.89
CA LEU A 218 -0.40 -8.23 21.04
C LEU A 218 -0.21 -9.28 22.16
N GLY A 219 1.02 -9.77 22.34
CA GLY A 219 1.42 -10.68 23.43
C GLY A 219 1.54 -10.00 24.80
N SER A 220 1.57 -8.68 24.86
CA SER A 220 1.53 -7.89 26.11
C SER A 220 0.12 -7.47 26.53
N CYS A 221 -0.89 -7.76 25.71
CA CYS A 221 -2.29 -7.43 25.96
C CYS A 221 -3.04 -8.62 26.58
N ARG A 222 -3.82 -8.39 27.64
CA ARG A 222 -4.72 -9.38 28.23
C ARG A 222 -5.94 -9.66 27.34
N ALA A 223 -6.39 -8.65 26.59
CA ALA A 223 -7.32 -8.83 25.49
C ALA A 223 -7.06 -7.80 24.38
N THR A 224 -7.51 -8.13 23.17
CA THR A 224 -7.52 -7.18 22.05
C THR A 224 -8.91 -6.96 21.49
N LEU A 225 -9.15 -5.76 20.93
CA LEU A 225 -10.42 -5.44 20.29
C LEU A 225 -10.46 -5.93 18.83
N GLY A 226 -11.64 -6.31 18.35
CA GLY A 226 -11.86 -6.72 16.96
C GLY A 226 -13.24 -6.37 16.41
N SER A 227 -13.31 -6.16 15.10
CA SER A 227 -14.57 -6.02 14.35
C SER A 227 -14.41 -6.72 13.00
N GLU A 228 -15.52 -7.00 12.33
CA GLU A 228 -15.50 -7.60 11.00
C GLU A 228 -14.74 -6.73 9.99
N SER A 229 -14.16 -7.38 8.98
CA SER A 229 -13.43 -6.72 7.89
C SER A 229 -14.24 -6.66 6.60
N GLY A 230 -13.75 -5.87 5.64
CA GLY A 230 -14.39 -5.66 4.34
C GLY A 230 -15.28 -4.42 4.29
N SER A 231 -16.13 -4.38 3.27
CA SER A 231 -17.15 -3.36 3.05
C SER A 231 -18.38 -3.99 2.42
N ASN A 232 -19.58 -3.59 2.88
CA ASN A 232 -20.84 -3.95 2.25
C ASN A 232 -21.19 -3.01 1.08
N CYS A 233 -20.52 -1.85 1.00
CA CYS A 233 -20.80 -0.81 0.01
C CYS A 233 -19.98 -1.05 -1.26
N PHE A 234 -20.50 -1.89 -2.15
CA PHE A 234 -19.92 -2.11 -3.47
C PHE A 234 -20.15 -0.90 -4.38
N ASP A 235 -19.06 -0.21 -4.73
CA ASP A 235 -19.03 0.91 -5.67
C ASP A 235 -18.77 0.39 -7.07
N PHE A 236 -19.85 0.09 -7.80
CA PHE A 236 -19.74 -0.57 -9.11
C PHE A 236 -19.09 0.32 -10.17
N ASP A 237 -19.43 1.60 -10.20
CA ASP A 237 -19.04 2.54 -11.26
C ASP A 237 -18.17 3.72 -10.78
N GLY A 238 -17.82 3.75 -9.49
CA GLY A 238 -17.01 4.82 -8.90
C GLY A 238 -17.84 6.03 -8.48
N SER A 239 -19.17 5.96 -8.58
CA SER A 239 -20.06 7.05 -8.18
C SER A 239 -19.97 7.34 -6.68
N LEU A 240 -19.81 6.31 -5.83
CA LEU A 240 -19.69 6.51 -4.38
C LEU A 240 -18.37 7.21 -4.03
N ALA A 241 -17.26 6.82 -4.66
CA ALA A 241 -15.98 7.50 -4.55
C ALA A 241 -16.07 8.96 -5.03
N SER A 242 -16.76 9.21 -6.15
CA SER A 242 -16.95 10.56 -6.69
C SER A 242 -17.75 11.44 -5.72
N ARG A 243 -18.86 10.94 -5.18
CA ARG A 243 -19.65 11.65 -4.15
C ARG A 243 -18.85 11.94 -2.89
N TYR A 244 -17.97 11.03 -2.49
CA TYR A 244 -17.07 11.25 -1.36
C TYR A 244 -16.13 12.44 -1.62
N GLN A 245 -15.50 12.50 -2.79
CA GLN A 245 -14.59 13.59 -3.14
C GLN A 245 -15.32 14.93 -3.28
N GLU A 246 -16.50 14.95 -3.90
CA GLU A 246 -17.35 16.15 -4.01
C GLU A 246 -17.69 16.72 -2.63
N LEU A 247 -18.15 15.88 -1.71
CA LEU A 247 -18.52 16.33 -0.36
C LEU A 247 -17.30 16.75 0.46
N LYS A 248 -16.17 16.03 0.31
CA LYS A 248 -14.89 16.41 0.94
C LYS A 248 -14.44 17.80 0.48
N ALA A 249 -14.48 18.06 -0.82
CA ALA A 249 -14.12 19.35 -1.40
C ALA A 249 -15.07 20.47 -0.93
N ALA A 250 -16.38 20.22 -0.94
CA ALA A 250 -17.38 21.18 -0.47
C ALA A 250 -17.24 21.52 1.03
N ASN A 251 -16.90 20.53 1.86
CA ASN A 251 -16.73 20.72 3.30
C ASN A 251 -15.37 21.30 3.71
N GLY A 252 -14.36 21.22 2.83
CA GLY A 252 -12.96 21.52 3.19
C GLY A 252 -12.36 20.54 4.21
N ARG A 253 -13.02 19.41 4.47
CA ARG A 253 -12.60 18.35 5.41
C ARG A 253 -13.17 17.01 5.02
N GLU A 254 -12.66 15.94 5.62
CA GLU A 254 -13.26 14.61 5.46
C GLU A 254 -14.74 14.61 5.91
N PRO A 255 -15.66 14.01 5.14
CA PRO A 255 -17.04 13.81 5.56
C PRO A 255 -17.11 12.91 6.80
N SER A 256 -18.00 13.25 7.72
CA SER A 256 -18.29 12.37 8.86
C SER A 256 -19.11 11.16 8.41
N TYR A 257 -19.11 10.11 9.24
CA TYR A 257 -19.91 8.92 8.95
C TYR A 257 -21.40 9.26 8.83
N SER A 258 -21.95 10.09 9.74
CA SER A 258 -23.35 10.49 9.69
C SER A 258 -23.71 11.30 8.43
N GLU A 259 -22.82 12.17 7.95
CA GLU A 259 -23.04 12.97 6.74
C GLU A 259 -23.11 12.13 5.46
N PHE A 260 -22.37 11.02 5.43
CA PHE A 260 -22.22 10.18 4.24
C PHE A 260 -23.19 8.98 4.19
N ARG A 261 -23.79 8.62 5.33
CA ARG A 261 -24.71 7.47 5.46
C ARG A 261 -25.85 7.45 4.47
N ARG A 262 -26.38 8.60 4.05
CA ARG A 262 -27.41 8.68 3.00
C ARG A 262 -27.02 8.02 1.67
N TYR A 263 -25.72 7.89 1.39
CA TYR A 263 -25.19 7.23 0.21
C TYR A 263 -24.81 5.76 0.46
N THR A 264 -24.34 5.42 1.66
CA THR A 264 -23.91 4.05 2.00
C THR A 264 -25.03 3.16 2.50
N ASP A 265 -25.96 3.69 3.31
CA ASP A 265 -27.06 2.92 3.93
C ASP A 265 -27.91 2.14 2.90
N PRO A 266 -28.24 2.69 1.71
CA PRO A 266 -28.95 1.92 0.68
C PRO A 266 -28.19 0.68 0.16
N LEU A 267 -26.86 0.66 0.30
CA LEU A 267 -25.98 -0.41 -0.21
C LEU A 267 -25.65 -1.47 0.86
N GLU A 268 -25.70 -1.12 2.15
CA GLU A 268 -25.29 -1.99 3.27
C GLU A 268 -26.01 -3.35 3.31
N GLY A 269 -27.25 -3.41 2.81
CA GLY A 269 -28.06 -4.63 2.82
C GLY A 269 -27.83 -5.57 1.64
N MET A 270 -27.10 -5.14 0.61
CA MET A 270 -27.00 -5.87 -0.65
C MET A 270 -26.01 -7.04 -0.59
N VAL A 271 -24.91 -6.87 0.17
CA VAL A 271 -23.89 -7.91 0.42
C VAL A 271 -23.51 -7.85 1.88
N LYS A 272 -23.57 -8.97 2.60
CA LYS A 272 -23.09 -9.07 3.97
C LYS A 272 -21.64 -9.51 3.99
N MET A 273 -20.73 -8.59 3.69
CA MET A 273 -19.32 -8.92 3.49
C MET A 273 -18.61 -9.38 4.77
N GLY A 274 -19.06 -9.00 5.97
CA GLY A 274 -18.39 -9.22 7.26
C GLY A 274 -17.36 -10.36 7.35
N GLN A 275 -16.11 -10.08 6.99
CA GLN A 275 -15.06 -11.11 6.88
C GLN A 275 -14.24 -11.23 8.18
N ILE A 276 -13.76 -12.43 8.47
CA ILE A 276 -12.62 -12.62 9.38
C ILE A 276 -11.36 -11.97 8.79
N SER A 277 -10.49 -11.46 9.65
CA SER A 277 -9.22 -10.83 9.24
C SER A 277 -8.01 -11.59 9.78
N PRO A 278 -6.81 -11.41 9.18
CA PRO A 278 -5.55 -11.94 9.70
C PRO A 278 -5.34 -11.72 11.20
N ARG A 279 -5.81 -10.58 11.73
CA ARG A 279 -5.65 -10.22 13.14
C ARG A 279 -6.34 -11.17 14.12
N VAL A 280 -7.42 -11.82 13.70
CA VAL A 280 -8.11 -12.83 14.52
C VAL A 280 -7.23 -14.08 14.64
N PHE A 281 -6.57 -14.48 13.55
CA PHE A 281 -5.59 -15.58 13.58
C PHE A 281 -4.36 -15.22 14.42
N GLU A 282 -3.84 -14.00 14.28
CA GLU A 282 -2.69 -13.50 15.06
C GLU A 282 -2.98 -13.50 16.57
N ALA A 283 -4.15 -13.00 16.98
CA ALA A 283 -4.56 -13.00 18.39
C ALA A 283 -4.74 -14.42 18.93
N ALA A 284 -5.40 -15.30 18.18
CA ALA A 284 -5.57 -16.70 18.57
C ALA A 284 -4.21 -17.43 18.70
N ALA A 285 -3.27 -17.17 17.78
CA ALA A 285 -1.94 -17.77 17.82
C ALA A 285 -1.09 -17.31 19.01
N LEU A 286 -1.26 -16.07 19.47
CA LEU A 286 -0.58 -15.56 20.66
C LEU A 286 -1.32 -15.85 21.97
N GLY A 287 -2.44 -16.57 21.90
CA GLY A 287 -3.28 -16.83 23.06
C GLY A 287 -3.81 -15.54 23.69
N THR A 288 -4.04 -14.50 22.88
CA THR A 288 -4.63 -13.23 23.32
C THR A 288 -6.14 -13.30 23.12
N PRO A 289 -6.95 -13.33 24.20
CA PRO A 289 -8.40 -13.23 24.12
C PRO A 289 -8.86 -12.04 23.29
N MET A 290 -9.94 -12.23 22.53
CA MET A 290 -10.51 -11.19 21.68
C MET A 290 -11.83 -10.71 22.27
N VAL A 291 -12.00 -9.40 22.34
CA VAL A 291 -13.28 -8.72 22.61
C VAL A 291 -13.73 -8.13 21.29
N MET A 292 -14.77 -8.69 20.69
CA MET A 292 -15.15 -8.30 19.33
C MET A 292 -16.61 -7.91 19.22
N PHE A 293 -16.92 -7.01 18.29
CA PHE A 293 -18.30 -6.69 17.99
C PHE A 293 -19.12 -7.93 17.59
N THR A 294 -20.43 -7.91 17.86
CA THR A 294 -21.35 -8.89 17.27
C THR A 294 -21.19 -8.90 15.75
N GLY A 295 -20.99 -10.07 15.15
CA GLY A 295 -20.74 -10.23 13.72
C GLY A 295 -20.67 -11.71 13.31
N HIS A 296 -20.59 -11.94 12.00
CA HIS A 296 -20.48 -13.27 11.37
C HIS A 296 -19.03 -13.75 11.27
N TYR A 297 -18.08 -12.85 10.93
CA TYR A 297 -16.66 -13.21 10.78
C TYR A 297 -16.43 -14.41 9.84
N SER A 298 -17.01 -14.34 8.64
CA SER A 298 -17.01 -15.46 7.66
C SER A 298 -17.58 -16.79 8.20
N ASP A 299 -18.37 -16.75 9.27
CA ASP A 299 -18.92 -17.89 10.02
C ASP A 299 -17.83 -18.85 10.57
N ILE A 300 -16.62 -18.34 10.78
CA ILE A 300 -15.47 -19.14 11.28
C ILE A 300 -15.35 -19.11 12.81
N VAL A 301 -15.76 -18.03 13.45
CA VAL A 301 -15.70 -17.86 14.92
C VAL A 301 -17.07 -17.53 15.48
N SER A 302 -17.28 -17.81 16.76
CA SER A 302 -18.59 -17.66 17.41
C SER A 302 -18.44 -17.01 18.79
N PRO A 303 -19.39 -16.13 19.19
CA PRO A 303 -19.34 -15.43 20.47
C PRO A 303 -19.47 -16.40 21.66
N GLY A 304 -18.75 -16.13 22.75
CA GLY A 304 -18.69 -16.97 23.95
C GLY A 304 -17.81 -18.23 23.80
N GLU A 305 -17.71 -18.76 22.60
CA GLU A 305 -16.84 -19.91 22.31
C GLU A 305 -15.41 -19.46 21.97
N HIS A 306 -15.26 -18.59 20.98
CA HIS A 306 -13.97 -18.20 20.41
C HIS A 306 -13.55 -16.76 20.78
N TYR A 307 -14.50 -15.92 21.18
CA TYR A 307 -14.26 -14.54 21.57
C TYR A 307 -15.33 -14.02 22.52
N ILE A 308 -15.04 -12.94 23.25
CA ILE A 308 -15.98 -12.25 24.12
C ILE A 308 -16.76 -11.25 23.27
N GLU A 309 -18.08 -11.39 23.24
CA GLU A 309 -18.95 -10.51 22.47
C GLU A 309 -19.09 -9.13 23.12
N LEU A 310 -18.88 -8.09 22.33
CA LEU A 310 -19.24 -6.72 22.62
C LEU A 310 -20.40 -6.32 21.70
N LYS A 311 -21.53 -5.93 22.25
CA LYS A 311 -22.65 -5.42 21.43
C LYS A 311 -22.24 -4.10 20.79
N LYS A 312 -22.68 -3.86 19.55
CA LYS A 312 -22.32 -2.67 18.75
C LYS A 312 -22.73 -1.35 19.42
N ASP A 313 -23.72 -1.37 20.30
CA ASP A 313 -24.17 -0.23 21.10
C ASP A 313 -23.41 -0.06 22.44
N PHE A 314 -22.54 -1.01 22.79
CA PHE A 314 -21.80 -1.13 24.06
C PHE A 314 -22.69 -1.41 25.29
N SER A 315 -23.93 -1.84 25.10
CA SER A 315 -24.88 -2.08 26.20
C SER A 315 -24.39 -3.13 27.20
N ASN A 316 -23.53 -4.07 26.79
CA ASN A 316 -22.96 -5.11 27.65
C ASN A 316 -21.53 -4.84 28.14
N VAL A 317 -20.99 -3.62 27.96
CA VAL A 317 -19.57 -3.34 28.28
C VAL A 317 -19.21 -3.60 29.75
N GLY A 318 -20.15 -3.42 30.70
CA GLY A 318 -19.92 -3.75 32.10
C GLY A 318 -19.55 -5.23 32.30
N SER A 319 -20.37 -6.13 31.74
CA SER A 319 -20.13 -7.57 31.80
C SER A 319 -18.85 -7.99 31.06
N VAL A 320 -18.53 -7.34 29.93
CA VAL A 320 -17.27 -7.58 29.22
C VAL A 320 -16.07 -7.25 30.12
N LEU A 321 -16.09 -6.10 30.80
CA LEU A 321 -15.00 -5.67 31.69
C LEU A 321 -14.85 -6.56 32.92
N GLU A 322 -15.96 -7.10 33.45
CA GLU A 322 -15.95 -8.09 34.53
C GLU A 322 -15.30 -9.40 34.07
N GLN A 323 -15.66 -9.91 32.89
CA GLN A 323 -15.04 -11.12 32.32
C GLN A 323 -13.54 -10.96 32.10
N LEU A 324 -13.07 -9.74 31.77
CA LEU A 324 -11.63 -9.46 31.60
C LEU A 324 -10.81 -9.56 32.90
N GLN A 325 -11.45 -9.65 34.06
CA GLN A 325 -10.77 -9.89 35.34
C GLN A 325 -10.58 -11.37 35.65
N ASP A 326 -11.36 -12.26 35.03
CA ASP A 326 -11.28 -13.70 35.24
C ASP A 326 -10.26 -14.33 34.29
N ILE A 327 -9.02 -14.44 34.76
CA ILE A 327 -7.90 -15.02 33.99
C ILE A 327 -8.22 -16.44 33.51
N GLY A 328 -8.83 -17.29 34.36
CA GLY A 328 -9.11 -18.68 34.00
C GLY A 328 -10.12 -18.78 32.86
N SER A 329 -11.18 -17.98 32.90
CA SER A 329 -12.16 -17.89 31.81
C SER A 329 -11.53 -17.37 30.52
N LEU A 330 -10.64 -16.36 30.61
CA LEU A 330 -9.95 -15.82 29.45
C LEU A 330 -9.00 -16.83 28.80
N GLU A 331 -8.22 -17.56 29.60
CA GLU A 331 -7.34 -18.63 29.12
C GLU A 331 -8.14 -19.73 28.41
N ALA A 332 -9.34 -20.06 28.92
CA ALA A 332 -10.21 -21.05 28.30
C ALA A 332 -10.74 -20.59 26.92
N VAL A 333 -11.19 -19.34 26.80
CA VAL A 333 -11.64 -18.77 25.51
C VAL A 333 -10.48 -18.69 24.51
N ALA A 334 -9.31 -18.21 24.95
CA ALA A 334 -8.11 -18.14 24.11
C ALA A 334 -7.64 -19.53 23.67
N GLY A 335 -7.73 -20.53 24.55
CA GLY A 335 -7.43 -21.92 24.24
C GLY A 335 -8.33 -22.49 23.14
N ARG A 336 -9.66 -22.33 23.26
CA ARG A 336 -10.61 -22.76 22.23
C ARG A 336 -10.36 -22.06 20.89
N ALA A 337 -10.14 -20.75 20.91
CA ALA A 337 -9.80 -19.98 19.70
C ALA A 337 -8.52 -20.49 19.04
N HIS A 338 -7.45 -20.72 19.83
CA HIS A 338 -6.20 -21.27 19.33
C HIS A 338 -6.39 -22.66 18.72
N ASP A 339 -7.10 -23.55 19.40
CA ASP A 339 -7.24 -24.94 18.95
C ASP A 339 -8.06 -25.03 17.66
N HIS A 340 -9.13 -24.23 17.56
CA HIS A 340 -9.96 -24.15 16.36
C HIS A 340 -9.25 -23.46 15.18
N LEU A 341 -8.60 -22.32 15.40
CA LEU A 341 -8.08 -21.49 14.32
C LEU A 341 -6.65 -21.87 13.90
N ILE A 342 -5.83 -22.33 14.84
CA ILE A 342 -4.39 -22.52 14.65
C ILE A 342 -4.03 -24.01 14.67
N ALA A 343 -4.32 -24.70 15.78
CA ALA A 343 -3.93 -26.10 15.95
C ALA A 343 -4.65 -27.04 14.97
N SER A 344 -5.87 -26.69 14.54
CA SER A 344 -6.63 -27.46 13.56
C SER A 344 -5.97 -27.58 12.19
N GLY A 345 -5.10 -26.63 11.82
CA GLY A 345 -4.47 -26.55 10.49
C GLY A 345 -5.47 -26.34 9.34
N LYS A 346 -6.72 -25.94 9.61
CA LYS A 346 -7.76 -25.73 8.59
C LYS A 346 -7.59 -24.43 7.82
N TYR A 347 -7.03 -23.41 8.45
CA TYR A 347 -6.97 -22.04 7.94
C TYR A 347 -5.54 -21.57 7.63
N ASP A 348 -4.63 -22.50 7.38
CA ASP A 348 -3.25 -22.15 7.03
C ASP A 348 -3.06 -21.95 5.53
N TYR A 349 -1.93 -21.32 5.17
CA TYR A 349 -1.61 -21.11 3.76
C TYR A 349 -1.37 -22.41 2.98
N ARG A 350 -1.02 -23.52 3.64
CA ARG A 350 -0.88 -24.81 2.94
C ARG A 350 -2.24 -25.25 2.39
N ARG A 351 -3.31 -25.18 3.17
CA ARG A 351 -4.68 -25.48 2.72
C ARG A 351 -5.15 -24.56 1.61
N PHE A 352 -4.80 -23.27 1.69
CA PHE A 352 -5.08 -22.33 0.61
C PHE A 352 -4.39 -22.74 -0.70
N VAL A 353 -3.08 -23.03 -0.66
CA VAL A 353 -2.32 -23.45 -1.86
C VAL A 353 -2.84 -24.78 -2.42
N GLU A 354 -3.14 -25.76 -1.56
CA GLU A 354 -3.76 -27.03 -1.96
C GLU A 354 -5.10 -26.80 -2.69
N THR A 355 -5.92 -25.85 -2.19
CA THR A 355 -7.18 -25.47 -2.84
C THR A 355 -6.95 -24.87 -4.22
N VAL A 356 -5.97 -23.97 -4.37
CA VAL A 356 -5.63 -23.38 -5.67
C VAL A 356 -5.18 -24.46 -6.65
N GLU A 357 -4.31 -25.38 -6.23
CA GLU A 357 -3.81 -26.46 -7.09
C GLU A 357 -4.91 -27.43 -7.51
N ALA A 358 -5.79 -27.83 -6.59
CA ALA A 358 -6.91 -28.70 -6.91
C ALA A 358 -7.84 -28.07 -7.97
N VAL A 359 -8.07 -26.76 -7.86
CA VAL A 359 -8.86 -26.01 -8.85
C VAL A 359 -8.14 -25.91 -10.20
N ILE A 360 -6.81 -25.72 -10.20
CA ILE A 360 -6.01 -25.76 -11.44
C ILE A 360 -6.15 -27.12 -12.12
N ASP A 361 -5.96 -28.22 -11.41
CA ASP A 361 -6.02 -29.57 -11.97
C ASP A 361 -7.38 -29.87 -12.58
N HIS A 362 -8.45 -29.55 -11.86
CA HIS A 362 -9.82 -29.73 -12.33
C HIS A 362 -10.10 -28.89 -13.59
N THR A 363 -9.73 -27.61 -13.58
CA THR A 363 -9.93 -26.72 -14.73
C THR A 363 -9.13 -27.18 -15.96
N ARG A 364 -7.91 -27.72 -15.76
CA ARG A 364 -7.11 -28.31 -16.84
C ARG A 364 -7.78 -29.53 -17.45
N ALA A 365 -8.35 -30.40 -16.61
CA ALA A 365 -9.03 -31.61 -17.05
C ALA A 365 -10.27 -31.29 -17.90
N GLU A 366 -11.08 -30.31 -17.48
CA GLU A 366 -12.29 -29.89 -18.21
C GLU A 366 -11.97 -29.25 -19.57
N LYS A 367 -10.89 -28.49 -19.65
CA LYS A 367 -10.58 -27.71 -20.85
C LYS A 367 -10.10 -28.52 -22.06
N ALA A 368 -9.75 -29.81 -21.91
CA ALA A 368 -9.16 -30.66 -22.97
C ALA A 368 -8.05 -29.95 -23.80
N ARG A 369 -7.40 -28.93 -23.25
CA ARG A 369 -6.40 -28.13 -23.97
C ARG A 369 -5.13 -28.97 -24.07
N PRO A 370 -4.46 -29.02 -25.23
CA PRO A 370 -3.17 -29.67 -25.32
C PRO A 370 -2.26 -29.08 -24.25
N GLN A 371 -1.62 -29.95 -23.45
CA GLN A 371 -0.58 -29.54 -22.52
C GLN A 371 0.35 -28.59 -23.28
N SER A 372 0.74 -27.47 -22.69
CA SER A 372 1.80 -26.65 -23.24
C SER A 372 3.02 -27.56 -23.40
N LEU A 373 3.21 -28.07 -24.61
CA LEU A 373 4.35 -28.89 -25.00
C LEU A 373 5.57 -28.11 -24.56
N GLY A 374 6.36 -28.76 -23.70
CA GLY A 374 7.35 -28.13 -22.85
C GLY A 374 8.31 -27.26 -23.63
N LEU A 375 7.94 -26.00 -23.83
CA LEU A 375 8.88 -24.98 -24.27
C LEU A 375 9.99 -24.98 -23.21
N PRO A 376 11.24 -25.29 -23.62
CA PRO A 376 12.35 -25.31 -22.69
C PRO A 376 12.47 -23.93 -22.07
N LEU A 377 12.66 -23.89 -20.75
CA LEU A 377 13.06 -22.67 -20.08
C LEU A 377 14.43 -22.25 -20.64
N PRO A 378 14.72 -20.94 -20.75
CA PRO A 378 16.10 -20.48 -20.75
C PRO A 378 16.82 -21.09 -19.52
N ALA A 379 18.07 -21.52 -19.69
CA ALA A 379 18.85 -22.18 -18.62
C ALA A 379 18.91 -21.37 -17.31
N ALA A 380 18.75 -20.05 -17.41
CA ALA A 380 18.34 -19.16 -16.33
C ALA A 380 17.63 -17.96 -16.94
N TRP A 381 16.52 -17.50 -16.36
CA TRP A 381 16.10 -16.12 -16.54
C TRP A 381 17.16 -15.28 -15.81
N GLY A 382 17.91 -14.45 -16.52
CA GLY A 382 19.01 -13.69 -15.92
C GLY A 382 18.56 -13.02 -14.62
N GLU A 383 19.18 -13.40 -13.50
CA GLU A 383 18.81 -12.91 -12.17
C GLU A 383 19.27 -11.46 -11.93
N ALA A 384 20.00 -10.88 -12.89
CA ALA A 384 20.47 -9.52 -12.82
C ALA A 384 19.28 -8.56 -12.69
N PHE A 385 19.23 -7.88 -11.56
CA PHE A 385 18.29 -6.81 -11.33
C PHE A 385 18.73 -5.59 -12.16
N GLU A 386 17.92 -5.22 -13.15
CA GLU A 386 18.17 -4.10 -14.06
C GLU A 386 17.31 -2.90 -13.65
N PRO A 387 17.85 -1.93 -12.89
CA PRO A 387 17.04 -0.87 -12.31
C PRO A 387 16.59 0.20 -13.31
N HIS A 388 17.27 0.30 -14.45
CA HIS A 388 16.92 1.20 -15.54
C HIS A 388 15.81 0.65 -16.44
N SER A 389 15.49 -0.64 -16.32
CA SER A 389 14.60 -1.35 -17.24
C SER A 389 13.22 -1.59 -16.61
N LEU A 390 12.17 -1.40 -17.40
CA LEU A 390 10.81 -1.84 -17.05
C LEU A 390 10.57 -3.31 -17.37
N ILE A 391 11.52 -3.97 -18.05
CA ILE A 391 11.44 -5.39 -18.34
C ILE A 391 11.45 -6.17 -17.02
N GLU A 392 10.47 -7.05 -16.87
CA GLU A 392 10.35 -7.98 -15.76
C GLU A 392 10.46 -9.41 -16.27
N ARG A 393 11.22 -10.22 -15.53
CA ARG A 393 11.44 -11.64 -15.81
C ARG A 393 11.00 -12.47 -14.61
N PRO A 394 10.65 -13.76 -14.81
CA PRO A 394 10.28 -14.63 -13.71
C PRO A 394 11.43 -14.78 -12.70
N THR A 395 11.11 -14.63 -11.42
CA THR A 395 12.05 -14.79 -10.29
C THR A 395 11.67 -16.02 -9.44
N PRO A 396 12.62 -16.60 -8.68
CA PRO A 396 12.35 -17.75 -7.82
C PRO A 396 11.53 -17.41 -6.56
N ALA A 397 11.47 -16.13 -6.18
CA ALA A 397 10.77 -15.58 -5.04
C ALA A 397 10.19 -14.18 -5.37
N PRO A 398 9.13 -13.72 -4.68
CA PRO A 398 8.67 -12.34 -4.80
C PRO A 398 9.77 -11.37 -4.32
N ARG A 399 9.90 -10.24 -5.01
CA ARG A 399 10.84 -9.16 -4.63
C ARG A 399 10.19 -8.22 -3.62
N ASP A 400 11.03 -7.60 -2.80
CA ASP A 400 10.62 -6.55 -1.88
C ASP A 400 10.16 -5.27 -2.62
N ALA A 401 9.34 -4.45 -1.94
CA ALA A 401 8.83 -3.20 -2.49
C ALA A 401 9.96 -2.21 -2.84
N ALA A 402 11.08 -2.30 -2.13
CA ALA A 402 12.30 -1.55 -2.41
C ALA A 402 12.80 -1.70 -3.85
N ALA A 403 12.57 -2.87 -4.49
CA ALA A 403 12.96 -3.08 -5.88
C ALA A 403 12.20 -2.15 -6.84
N LEU A 404 10.90 -1.95 -6.61
CA LEU A 404 10.08 -1.03 -7.39
C LEU A 404 10.45 0.43 -7.10
N LEU A 405 10.62 0.78 -5.82
CA LEU A 405 11.01 2.13 -5.41
C LEU A 405 12.34 2.53 -6.03
N TYR A 406 13.31 1.61 -6.06
CA TYR A 406 14.60 1.87 -6.69
C TYR A 406 14.49 2.07 -8.20
N LYS A 407 13.71 1.26 -8.91
CA LYS A 407 13.41 1.46 -10.34
C LYS A 407 12.77 2.83 -10.60
N GLN A 408 11.81 3.23 -9.78
CA GLN A 408 11.13 4.53 -9.89
C GLN A 408 12.11 5.69 -9.67
N ALA A 409 12.91 5.66 -8.60
CA ALA A 409 13.90 6.68 -8.29
C ALA A 409 14.96 6.83 -9.39
N VAL A 410 15.40 5.72 -9.98
CA VAL A 410 16.35 5.72 -11.11
C VAL A 410 15.73 6.37 -12.35
N ARG A 411 14.47 6.07 -12.66
CA ARG A 411 13.75 6.69 -13.79
C ARG A 411 13.52 8.18 -13.57
N GLU A 412 13.10 8.58 -12.37
CA GLU A 412 12.91 9.99 -12.01
C GLU A 412 14.24 10.76 -12.14
N THR A 413 15.33 10.18 -11.66
CA THR A 413 16.68 10.76 -11.81
C THR A 413 17.06 10.93 -13.29
N ALA A 414 16.74 9.95 -14.14
CA ALA A 414 17.01 10.03 -15.57
C ALA A 414 16.18 11.13 -16.26
N LEU A 415 14.89 11.27 -15.91
CA LEU A 415 14.01 12.33 -16.41
C LEU A 415 14.52 13.72 -15.98
N CYS A 416 14.87 13.89 -14.71
CA CYS A 416 15.45 15.13 -14.20
C CYS A 416 16.74 15.50 -14.94
N ARG A 417 17.63 14.52 -15.21
CA ARG A 417 18.85 14.76 -16.00
C ARG A 417 18.55 15.19 -17.43
N ALA A 418 17.59 14.54 -18.09
CA ALA A 418 17.19 14.90 -19.45
C ALA A 418 16.58 16.31 -19.50
N GLU A 419 15.77 16.68 -18.51
CA GLU A 419 15.18 18.01 -18.42
C GLU A 419 16.22 19.09 -18.12
N ILE A 420 17.20 18.81 -17.25
CA ILE A 420 18.34 19.70 -17.03
C ILE A 420 19.13 19.91 -18.34
N ALA A 421 19.37 18.85 -19.11
CA ALA A 421 20.04 18.96 -20.40
C ALA A 421 19.23 19.83 -21.38
N ARG A 422 17.92 19.61 -21.48
CA ARG A 422 17.01 20.40 -22.31
C ARG A 422 17.00 21.88 -21.90
N LEU A 423 16.87 22.17 -20.60
CA LEU A 423 16.88 23.54 -20.08
C LEU A 423 18.23 24.21 -20.32
N ASN A 424 19.34 23.49 -20.17
CA ASN A 424 20.66 24.02 -20.49
C ASN A 424 20.76 24.44 -21.97
N ASP A 425 20.21 23.65 -22.90
CA ASP A 425 20.21 23.99 -24.32
C ASP A 425 19.29 25.18 -24.62
N VAL A 426 18.10 25.24 -24.01
CA VAL A 426 17.18 26.38 -24.11
C VAL A 426 17.83 27.66 -23.58
N TYR A 427 18.42 27.63 -22.37
CA TYR A 427 19.06 28.82 -21.80
C TYR A 427 20.29 29.25 -22.58
N LYS A 428 21.09 28.32 -23.11
CA LYS A 428 22.22 28.66 -24.00
C LYS A 428 21.72 29.37 -25.27
N ALA A 429 20.66 28.87 -25.89
CA ALA A 429 20.09 29.48 -27.09
C ALA A 429 19.51 30.87 -26.79
N GLU A 430 18.81 31.02 -25.66
CA GLU A 430 18.24 32.30 -25.23
C GLU A 430 19.34 33.33 -24.89
N ILE A 431 20.39 32.92 -24.17
CA ILE A 431 21.55 33.79 -23.89
C ILE A 431 22.20 34.23 -25.20
N ALA A 432 22.38 33.32 -26.16
CA ALA A 432 22.93 33.68 -27.47
C ALA A 432 22.02 34.65 -28.24
N HIS A 433 20.70 34.46 -28.18
CA HIS A 433 19.72 35.34 -28.79
C HIS A 433 19.75 36.75 -28.16
N LEU A 434 19.70 36.85 -26.83
CA LEU A 434 19.76 38.12 -26.10
C LEU A 434 21.08 38.86 -26.35
N ASN A 435 22.21 38.15 -26.31
CA ASN A 435 23.52 38.74 -26.62
C ASN A 435 23.57 39.31 -28.03
N HIS A 436 22.89 38.67 -29.00
CA HIS A 436 22.80 39.17 -30.36
C HIS A 436 21.85 40.36 -30.47
N ALA A 437 20.63 40.25 -29.95
CA ALA A 437 19.59 41.27 -30.04
C ALA A 437 20.00 42.59 -29.36
N TYR A 438 20.70 42.50 -28.23
CA TYR A 438 21.15 43.65 -27.46
C TYR A 438 22.62 44.01 -27.70
N ALA A 439 23.28 43.43 -28.72
CA ALA A 439 24.71 43.64 -28.96
C ALA A 439 25.10 45.14 -29.05
N ALA A 440 24.31 45.93 -29.78
CA ALA A 440 24.55 47.36 -29.96
C ALA A 440 24.31 48.18 -28.66
N GLU A 441 23.28 47.82 -27.91
CA GLU A 441 22.94 48.48 -26.65
C GLU A 441 23.96 48.13 -25.54
N ILE A 442 24.39 46.87 -25.48
CA ILE A 442 25.48 46.41 -24.62
C ILE A 442 26.78 47.15 -24.96
N ALA A 443 27.11 47.33 -26.25
CA ALA A 443 28.28 48.08 -26.68
C ALA A 443 28.20 49.55 -26.25
N SER A 444 27.07 50.21 -26.48
CA SER A 444 26.84 51.61 -26.08
C SER A 444 26.93 51.80 -24.56
N LEU A 445 26.30 50.92 -23.78
CA LEU A 445 26.39 50.97 -22.31
C LEU A 445 27.82 50.74 -21.82
N ASN A 446 28.58 49.85 -22.45
CA ASN A 446 29.98 49.63 -22.12
C ASN A 446 30.86 50.86 -22.42
N GLU A 447 30.61 51.57 -23.52
CA GLU A 447 31.26 52.85 -23.82
C GLU A 447 30.94 53.90 -22.75
N VAL A 448 29.67 54.07 -22.38
CA VAL A 448 29.25 55.01 -21.32
C VAL A 448 29.89 54.67 -19.97
N ILE A 449 30.02 53.37 -19.64
CA ILE A 449 30.71 52.90 -18.43
C ILE A 449 32.21 53.21 -18.51
N ALA A 450 32.84 52.99 -19.65
CA ALA A 450 34.26 53.28 -19.87
C ALA A 450 34.54 54.78 -19.77
N GLU A 451 33.71 55.61 -20.38
CA GLU A 451 33.76 57.07 -20.28
C GLU A 451 33.54 57.55 -18.83
N SER A 452 32.56 56.99 -18.13
CA SER A 452 32.29 57.33 -16.71
C SER A 452 33.46 56.95 -15.79
N ARG A 453 34.13 55.82 -16.06
CA ARG A 453 35.36 55.42 -15.35
C ARG A 453 36.52 56.35 -15.68
N GLY A 454 36.69 56.72 -16.95
CA GLY A 454 37.67 57.71 -17.40
C GLY A 454 37.45 59.08 -16.76
N PHE A 455 36.20 59.55 -16.72
CA PHE A 455 35.78 60.81 -16.12
C PHE A 455 36.02 60.83 -14.61
N ARG A 456 35.66 59.76 -13.88
CA ARG A 456 36.01 59.61 -12.45
C ARG A 456 37.53 59.63 -12.24
N GLY A 457 38.30 58.98 -13.11
CA GLY A 457 39.76 59.00 -13.09
C GLY A 457 40.34 60.40 -13.30
N LEU A 458 39.80 61.16 -14.25
CA LEU A 458 40.15 62.56 -14.52
C LEU A 458 39.81 63.46 -13.33
N CYS A 459 38.60 63.37 -12.76
CA CYS A 459 38.23 64.14 -11.58
C CYS A 459 39.15 63.84 -10.37
N LEU A 460 39.53 62.58 -10.16
CA LEU A 460 40.49 62.18 -9.11
C LEU A 460 41.89 62.76 -9.36
N LEU A 461 42.34 62.82 -10.61
CA LEU A 461 43.62 63.39 -10.99
C LEU A 461 43.63 64.92 -10.80
N SER A 462 42.57 65.62 -11.24
CA SER A 462 42.39 67.06 -11.05
C SER A 462 42.35 67.43 -9.56
N TYR A 463 41.64 66.64 -8.74
CA TYR A 463 41.60 66.84 -7.29
C TYR A 463 42.98 66.68 -6.64
N ARG A 464 43.77 65.67 -7.05
CA ARG A 464 45.14 65.46 -6.56
C ARG A 464 46.07 66.62 -6.93
N LEU A 465 46.00 67.11 -8.16
CA LEU A 465 46.77 68.26 -8.64
C LEU A 465 46.41 69.55 -7.90
N ALA A 466 45.11 69.82 -7.71
CA ALA A 466 44.64 70.95 -6.92
C ALA A 466 45.13 70.88 -5.46
N ARG A 467 45.12 69.69 -4.83
CA ARG A 467 45.68 69.47 -3.49
C ARG A 467 47.19 69.72 -3.43
N GLN A 468 47.94 69.28 -4.44
CA GLN A 468 49.39 69.54 -4.53
C GLN A 468 49.69 71.03 -4.68
N LEU A 469 48.96 71.75 -5.56
CA LEU A 469 49.12 73.19 -5.75
C LEU A 469 48.78 73.96 -4.47
N LEU A 470 47.68 73.62 -3.78
CA LEU A 470 47.34 74.19 -2.48
C LEU A 470 48.42 73.92 -1.42
N GLY A 471 49.06 72.74 -1.45
CA GLY A 471 50.21 72.40 -0.60
C GLY A 471 51.43 73.29 -0.88
N HIS A 472 51.75 73.53 -2.15
CA HIS A 472 52.86 74.41 -2.54
C HIS A 472 52.61 75.88 -2.18
N VAL A 473 51.37 76.35 -2.36
CA VAL A 473 50.96 77.70 -1.94
C VAL A 473 51.03 77.84 -0.42
N ARG A 474 50.56 76.85 0.35
CA ARG A 474 50.73 76.82 1.81
C ARG A 474 52.20 76.85 2.21
N ALA A 475 53.05 76.04 1.57
CA ALA A 475 54.48 75.97 1.85
C ALA A 475 55.17 77.32 1.60
N ARG A 476 54.86 77.99 0.48
CA ARG A 476 55.37 79.34 0.18
C ARG A 476 54.85 80.41 1.15
N LEU A 477 53.59 80.35 1.56
CA LEU A 477 53.03 81.26 2.56
C LEU A 477 53.63 81.05 3.95
N SER A 478 53.90 79.80 4.35
CA SER A 478 54.65 79.50 5.59
C SER A 478 56.09 79.97 5.51
N HIS A 479 56.75 79.87 4.34
CA HIS A 479 58.09 80.40 4.14
C HIS A 479 58.09 81.94 4.23
N LEU A 480 57.12 82.62 3.61
CA LEU A 480 56.94 84.07 3.73
C LEU A 480 56.68 84.52 5.18
N ARG A 481 55.84 83.77 5.92
CA ARG A 481 55.61 84.03 7.36
C ARG A 481 56.88 83.84 8.19
N PHE A 482 57.71 82.85 7.86
CA PHE A 482 58.99 82.62 8.55
C PHE A 482 60.02 83.70 8.24
N THR A 483 60.03 84.24 7.02
CA THR A 483 60.93 85.32 6.59
C THR A 483 60.49 86.68 7.17
N LEU A 484 59.19 86.92 7.33
CA LEU A 484 58.63 88.13 7.97
C LEU A 484 58.72 88.13 9.50
N ALA A 485 58.98 86.98 10.15
CA ALA A 485 59.15 86.88 11.60
C ALA A 485 60.62 86.95 12.07
N ARG A 486 61.57 87.13 11.12
CA ARG A 486 63.00 87.37 11.38
C ARG A 486 63.44 88.81 11.06
N LEU A 487 62.49 89.66 10.69
CA LEU A 487 62.54 91.11 10.70
C LEU A 487 61.63 91.57 11.85
#